data_AF-A0A2S2NBK5-F1
#
_entry.id   AF-A0A2S2NBK5-F1
#
_cell.length_a   1.000
_cell.length_b   1.000
_cell.length_c   1.000
_cell.angle_alpha   90.00
_cell.angle_beta   90.00
_cell.angle_gamma   90.00
#
_symmetry.space_group_name_H-M   'P 1'
#
loop_
_entity.id
_entity.type
_entity.pdbx_description
1 polymer ?
#
loop_
_entity_poly.entity_id
_entity_poly.type
_entity_poly.pdbx_seq_one_letter_code
_entity_poly.pdbx_strand_id
1 'polypeptide(L)'
;IIEQNTTIQLGFNIDGFPLTSSSKSSFWPILLSFVNIPQLFNIVIPVGIYHGKFKKPSSSHEFLQYFTSEMKIILTNGICIQDKLMKFEISQVVCDAPAKSFILNVKGHNAYHGCNSCIVEGTYIDNKRMAYHGCNS
;
A
#
# COMPACT_ATOMS: atom_id res chain seq x y z
N ILE A 1 -22.18 16.39 2.70
CA ILE A 1 -22.05 17.34 1.57
C ILE A 1 -20.59 17.76 1.57
N ILE A 2 -19.79 17.33 0.60
CA ILE A 2 -18.37 17.70 0.50
C ILE A 2 -18.32 19.18 0.11
N GLU A 3 -17.64 20.01 0.88
CA GLU A 3 -17.52 21.45 0.62
C GLU A 3 -16.75 21.70 -0.69
N GLN A 4 -17.12 22.77 -1.41
CA GLN A 4 -16.38 23.20 -2.59
C GLN A 4 -14.93 23.54 -2.18
N ASN A 5 -13.95 23.08 -2.97
CA ASN A 5 -12.50 23.16 -2.74
C ASN A 5 -11.87 22.24 -1.67
N THR A 6 -12.61 21.30 -1.09
CA THR A 6 -11.96 20.27 -0.25
C THR A 6 -11.27 19.22 -1.12
N THR A 7 -9.96 19.05 -0.95
CA THR A 7 -9.23 17.92 -1.54
C THR A 7 -9.52 16.67 -0.73
N ILE A 8 -9.97 15.61 -1.39
CA ILE A 8 -10.32 14.34 -0.75
C ILE A 8 -9.04 13.53 -0.53
N GLN A 9 -8.78 13.17 0.72
CA GLN A 9 -7.62 12.37 1.11
C GLN A 9 -7.96 10.89 1.02
N LEU A 10 -7.21 10.20 0.18
CA LEU A 10 -7.32 8.77 -0.01
C LEU A 10 -6.25 8.07 0.83
N GLY A 11 -6.64 6.98 1.47
CA GLY A 11 -5.76 6.04 2.15
C GLY A 11 -5.81 4.70 1.45
N PHE A 12 -4.65 4.08 1.20
CA PHE A 12 -4.57 2.75 0.61
C PHE A 12 -4.06 1.73 1.61
N ASN A 13 -4.63 0.54 1.61
CA ASN A 13 -4.07 -0.62 2.30
C ASN A 13 -3.71 -1.70 1.27
N ILE A 14 -2.49 -2.23 1.35
CA ILE A 14 -2.01 -3.32 0.51
C ILE A 14 -1.45 -4.39 1.43
N ASP A 15 -2.03 -5.58 1.35
CA ASP A 15 -1.64 -6.73 2.16
C ASP A 15 -1.61 -8.00 1.29
N GLY A 16 -0.91 -9.02 1.75
CA GLY A 16 -0.83 -10.32 1.10
C GLY A 16 -1.16 -11.43 2.10
N PHE A 17 -2.34 -12.02 1.98
CA PHE A 17 -2.77 -13.09 2.90
C PHE A 17 -3.13 -14.39 2.18
N PRO A 18 -2.89 -15.55 2.82
CA PRO A 18 -3.37 -16.83 2.32
C PRO A 18 -4.89 -16.92 2.47
N LEU A 19 -5.60 -17.33 1.41
CA LEU A 19 -7.06 -17.49 1.45
C LEU A 19 -7.51 -18.70 2.27
N THR A 20 -6.67 -19.73 2.37
CA THR A 20 -6.93 -20.89 3.22
C THR A 20 -5.62 -21.38 3.85
N SER A 21 -5.71 -21.95 5.04
CA SER A 21 -4.56 -22.52 5.77
C SER A 21 -3.90 -23.72 5.09
N SER A 22 -4.59 -24.37 4.15
CA SER A 22 -4.14 -25.57 3.44
C SER A 22 -3.77 -25.35 1.96
N SER A 23 -4.06 -24.18 1.39
CA SER A 23 -3.69 -23.88 0.01
C SER A 23 -2.51 -22.93 -0.08
N LYS A 24 -1.70 -23.09 -1.13
CA LYS A 24 -0.64 -22.12 -1.50
C LYS A 24 -1.23 -20.87 -2.20
N SER A 25 -2.54 -20.65 -2.07
CA SER A 25 -3.20 -19.52 -2.71
C SER A 25 -2.79 -18.21 -2.03
N SER A 26 -2.52 -17.21 -2.84
CA SER A 26 -2.14 -15.87 -2.40
C SER A 26 -3.17 -14.87 -2.91
N PHE A 27 -3.71 -14.07 -2.00
CA PHE A 27 -4.65 -12.99 -2.31
C PHE A 27 -4.07 -11.66 -1.84
N TRP A 28 -4.05 -10.69 -2.76
CA TRP A 28 -3.45 -9.37 -2.54
C TRP A 28 -4.41 -8.29 -3.02
N PRO A 29 -5.17 -7.67 -2.11
CA PRO A 29 -6.02 -6.55 -2.46
C PRO A 29 -5.25 -5.23 -2.39
N ILE A 30 -5.69 -4.27 -3.18
CA ILE A 30 -5.45 -2.84 -3.00
C ILE A 30 -6.78 -2.26 -2.52
N LEU A 31 -6.81 -1.85 -1.27
CA LEU A 31 -8.01 -1.35 -0.59
C LEU A 31 -7.94 0.17 -0.48
N LEU A 32 -9.01 0.84 -0.85
CA LEU A 32 -9.19 2.29 -0.77
C LEU A 32 -10.03 2.65 0.46
N SER A 33 -9.67 3.75 1.11
CA SER A 33 -10.41 4.39 2.20
C SER A 33 -10.38 5.91 2.07
N PHE A 34 -11.33 6.59 2.72
CA PHE A 34 -11.41 8.06 2.75
C PHE A 34 -10.97 8.56 4.13
N VAL A 35 -9.91 9.35 4.17
CA VAL A 35 -9.25 9.74 5.44
C VAL A 35 -9.89 10.99 6.05
N ASN A 36 -10.23 11.98 5.22
CA ASN A 36 -10.76 13.26 5.69
C ASN A 36 -12.27 13.42 5.46
N ILE A 37 -12.99 12.34 5.16
CA ILE A 37 -14.46 12.35 4.98
C ILE A 37 -15.11 11.47 6.06
N PRO A 38 -15.55 12.06 7.19
CA PRO A 38 -16.08 11.30 8.33
C PRO A 38 -17.25 10.36 7.98
N GLN A 39 -18.09 10.75 7.02
CA GLN A 39 -19.23 9.94 6.57
C GLN A 39 -18.80 8.65 5.84
N LEU A 40 -17.55 8.59 5.36
CA LEU A 40 -17.01 7.48 4.59
C LEU A 40 -15.90 6.73 5.34
N PHE A 41 -15.61 7.08 6.60
CA PHE A 41 -14.54 6.48 7.40
C PHE A 41 -14.62 4.94 7.51
N ASN A 42 -15.83 4.38 7.61
CA ASN A 42 -16.06 2.94 7.70
C ASN A 42 -16.15 2.24 6.34
N ILE A 43 -15.99 2.97 5.23
CA ILE A 43 -16.11 2.41 3.89
C ILE A 43 -14.72 2.08 3.37
N VAL A 44 -14.52 0.79 3.10
CA VAL A 44 -13.33 0.25 2.45
C VAL A 44 -13.73 -0.35 1.11
N ILE A 45 -13.06 0.05 0.04
CA ILE A 45 -13.40 -0.36 -1.33
C ILE A 45 -12.21 -1.12 -1.93
N PRO A 46 -12.37 -2.37 -2.38
CA PRO A 46 -11.33 -3.03 -3.16
C PRO A 46 -11.25 -2.39 -4.55
N VAL A 47 -10.10 -1.77 -4.87
CA VAL A 47 -9.84 -1.12 -6.16
C VAL A 47 -8.89 -1.92 -7.05
N GLY A 48 -8.25 -2.95 -6.50
CA GLY A 48 -7.43 -3.90 -7.24
C GLY A 48 -7.34 -5.21 -6.48
N ILE A 49 -7.33 -6.32 -7.20
CA ILE A 49 -7.20 -7.66 -6.61
C ILE A 49 -6.26 -8.48 -7.47
N TYR A 50 -5.25 -9.06 -6.84
CA TYR A 50 -4.48 -10.16 -7.39
C TYR A 50 -4.83 -11.45 -6.65
N HIS A 51 -5.02 -12.53 -7.42
CA HIS A 51 -5.18 -13.87 -6.89
C HIS A 51 -4.28 -14.83 -7.68
N GLY A 52 -3.40 -15.53 -6.96
CA GLY A 52 -2.50 -16.53 -7.52
C GLY A 52 -2.65 -17.86 -6.78
N LYS A 53 -2.96 -18.95 -7.49
CA LYS A 53 -3.22 -20.27 -6.89
C LYS A 53 -2.02 -20.85 -6.10
N PHE A 54 -0.80 -20.48 -6.50
CA PHE A 54 0.43 -21.04 -5.92
C PHE A 54 1.53 -20.00 -5.69
N LYS A 55 1.32 -18.75 -6.09
CA LYS A 55 2.36 -17.73 -6.13
C LYS A 55 1.80 -16.39 -5.69
N LYS A 56 2.63 -15.65 -4.95
CA LYS A 56 2.50 -14.22 -4.74
C LYS A 56 2.77 -13.48 -6.06
N PRO A 57 2.36 -12.22 -6.20
CA PRO A 57 2.74 -11.44 -7.37
C PRO A 57 4.27 -11.39 -7.45
N SER A 58 4.83 -11.71 -8.62
CA SER A 58 6.29 -11.79 -8.83
C SER A 58 6.92 -10.45 -9.17
N SER A 59 6.11 -9.50 -9.64
CA SER A 59 6.54 -8.18 -10.07
C SER A 59 5.65 -7.13 -9.40
N SER A 60 6.24 -6.25 -8.60
CA SER A 60 5.51 -5.13 -8.02
C SER A 60 5.08 -4.13 -9.09
N HIS A 61 5.86 -4.02 -10.18
CA HIS A 61 5.50 -3.20 -11.33
C HIS A 61 4.21 -3.69 -11.97
N GLU A 62 4.12 -4.97 -12.35
CA GLU A 62 2.91 -5.53 -12.96
C GLU A 62 1.72 -5.47 -12.00
N PHE A 63 1.94 -5.76 -10.71
CA PHE A 63 0.90 -5.70 -9.69
C PHE A 63 0.30 -4.29 -9.54
N LEU A 64 1.12 -3.24 -9.61
CA LEU A 64 0.69 -1.84 -9.39
C LEU A 64 0.42 -1.07 -10.69
N GLN A 65 0.66 -1.64 -11.86
CA GLN A 65 0.66 -0.91 -13.13
C GLN A 65 -0.68 -0.20 -13.40
N TYR A 66 -1.78 -0.95 -13.34
CA TYR A 66 -3.12 -0.40 -13.59
C TYR A 66 -3.49 0.63 -12.53
N PHE A 67 -3.33 0.28 -11.25
CA PHE A 67 -3.58 1.16 -10.11
C PHE A 67 -2.83 2.50 -10.22
N THR A 68 -1.52 2.46 -10.44
CA THR A 68 -0.69 3.69 -10.52
C THR A 68 -1.01 4.52 -11.74
N SER A 69 -1.38 3.90 -12.87
CA SER A 69 -1.77 4.62 -14.08
C SER A 69 -3.08 5.38 -13.88
N GLU A 70 -4.09 4.73 -13.31
CA GLU A 70 -5.38 5.37 -13.01
C GLU A 70 -5.24 6.43 -11.92
N MET A 71 -4.49 6.15 -10.85
CA MET A 71 -4.27 7.13 -9.79
C MET A 71 -3.56 8.38 -10.29
N LYS A 72 -2.58 8.27 -11.21
CA LYS A 72 -1.95 9.47 -11.81
C LYS A 72 -2.97 10.35 -12.53
N ILE A 73 -3.90 9.74 -13.25
CA ILE A 73 -4.97 10.47 -13.95
C ILE A 73 -5.91 11.15 -12.94
N ILE A 74 -6.37 10.42 -11.93
CA ILE A 74 -7.28 10.92 -10.90
C ILE A 74 -6.65 12.06 -10.09
N LEU A 75 -5.38 11.92 -9.69
CA LEU A 75 -4.68 12.93 -8.90
C LEU A 75 -4.41 14.21 -9.72
N THR A 76 -4.11 14.06 -11.02
CA THR A 76 -3.84 15.20 -11.90
C THR A 76 -5.14 15.94 -12.25
N ASN A 77 -6.13 15.19 -12.73
CA ASN A 77 -7.32 15.77 -13.33
C ASN A 77 -8.42 16.01 -12.30
N GLY A 78 -8.53 15.15 -11.28
CA GLY A 78 -9.70 15.04 -10.43
C GLY A 78 -10.80 14.17 -11.06
N ILE A 79 -11.96 14.10 -10.41
CA ILE A 79 -13.15 13.40 -10.92
C ILE A 79 -14.32 14.38 -10.89
N CYS A 80 -15.07 14.47 -11.99
CA CYS A 80 -16.29 15.28 -12.05
C CYS A 80 -17.50 14.44 -11.60
N ILE A 81 -18.17 14.86 -10.54
CA ILE A 81 -19.40 14.23 -10.02
C ILE A 81 -20.47 15.32 -9.88
N GLN A 82 -21.60 15.16 -10.58
CA GLN A 82 -22.70 16.15 -10.56
C GLN A 82 -22.20 17.58 -10.86
N ASP A 83 -21.41 17.72 -11.93
CA ASP A 83 -20.79 18.99 -12.38
C ASP A 83 -19.86 19.67 -11.36
N LYS A 84 -19.48 18.97 -10.28
CA LYS A 84 -18.44 19.39 -9.35
C LYS A 84 -17.16 18.61 -9.59
N LEU A 85 -16.08 19.35 -9.87
CA LEU A 85 -14.74 18.79 -9.92
C LEU A 85 -14.23 18.52 -8.50
N MET A 86 -14.01 17.25 -8.18
CA MET A 86 -13.40 16.84 -6.92
C MET A 86 -11.92 16.55 -7.14
N LYS A 87 -11.08 17.11 -6.27
CA LYS A 87 -9.63 16.88 -6.26
C LYS A 87 -9.29 15.82 -5.21
N PHE A 88 -8.21 15.10 -5.46
CA PHE A 88 -7.79 13.96 -4.64
C PHE A 88 -6.30 14.04 -4.35
N GLU A 89 -5.90 13.54 -3.19
CA GLU A 89 -4.52 13.29 -2.84
C GLU A 89 -4.37 11.95 -2.13
N ILE A 90 -3.17 11.36 -2.19
CA ILE A 90 -2.84 10.17 -1.41
C ILE A 90 -2.22 10.62 -0.10
N SER A 91 -2.94 10.42 0.99
CA SER A 91 -2.47 10.78 2.34
C SER A 91 -1.58 9.69 2.94
N GLN A 92 -1.91 8.42 2.69
CA GLN A 92 -1.21 7.29 3.28
C GLN A 92 -1.33 6.02 2.43
N VAL A 93 -0.27 5.21 2.48
CA VAL A 93 -0.26 3.82 2.01
C VAL A 93 0.20 2.94 3.18
N VAL A 94 -0.70 2.10 3.66
CA VAL A 94 -0.52 1.23 4.82
C VAL A 94 -0.29 -0.19 4.34
N CYS A 95 0.76 -0.83 4.85
CA CYS A 95 1.13 -2.20 4.51
C CYS A 95 1.95 -2.80 5.65
N ASP A 96 1.91 -4.12 5.78
CA ASP A 96 2.83 -4.84 6.66
C ASP A 96 4.27 -4.78 6.08
N ALA A 97 5.27 -5.14 6.88
CA ALA A 97 6.67 -5.01 6.46
C ALA A 97 7.02 -5.83 5.19
N PRO A 98 6.55 -7.09 5.03
CA PRO A 98 6.67 -7.84 3.79
C PRO A 98 6.04 -7.14 2.57
N ALA A 99 4.77 -6.72 2.63
CA ALA A 99 4.09 -6.07 1.52
C ALA A 99 4.76 -4.72 1.18
N LYS A 100 5.19 -3.96 2.19
CA LYS A 100 5.97 -2.72 2.01
C LYS A 100 7.23 -2.96 1.18
N SER A 101 8.02 -3.98 1.54
CA SER A 101 9.25 -4.29 0.81
C SER A 101 8.99 -4.71 -0.63
N PHE A 102 7.90 -5.45 -0.86
CA PHE A 102 7.48 -5.87 -2.19
C PHE A 102 7.07 -4.67 -3.06
N ILE A 103 6.15 -3.81 -2.60
CA ILE A 103 5.65 -2.67 -3.39
C ILE A 103 6.74 -1.62 -3.66
N LEU A 104 7.68 -1.44 -2.74
CA LEU A 104 8.83 -0.53 -2.92
C LEU A 104 9.95 -1.16 -3.75
N ASN A 105 9.89 -2.47 -4.01
CA ASN A 105 10.96 -3.25 -4.66
C ASN A 105 12.32 -3.12 -3.93
N VAL A 106 12.29 -3.22 -2.60
CA VAL A 106 13.45 -3.12 -1.71
C VAL A 106 13.65 -4.41 -0.94
N LYS A 107 14.82 -4.56 -0.30
CA LYS A 107 15.10 -5.73 0.53
C LYS A 107 14.12 -5.79 1.72
N GLY A 108 13.74 -7.01 2.10
CA GLY A 108 12.85 -7.23 3.24
C GLY A 108 13.46 -6.75 4.56
N HIS A 109 12.62 -6.50 5.56
CA HIS A 109 13.00 -5.99 6.88
C HIS A 109 14.05 -6.83 7.64
N ASN A 110 14.22 -8.11 7.26
CA ASN A 110 15.22 -9.03 7.84
C ASN A 110 16.56 -9.06 7.07
N ALA A 111 16.74 -8.26 6.04
CA ALA A 111 18.02 -8.16 5.33
C ALA A 111 18.99 -7.24 6.08
N TYR A 112 20.30 -7.45 5.92
CA TYR A 112 21.32 -6.57 6.51
C TYR A 112 21.14 -5.10 6.10
N HIS A 113 20.62 -4.82 4.90
CA HIS A 113 20.22 -3.48 4.46
C HIS A 113 18.72 -3.43 4.14
N GLY A 114 17.89 -3.80 5.12
CA GLY A 114 16.41 -3.83 4.98
C GLY A 114 15.69 -2.61 5.57
N CYS A 115 16.42 -1.65 6.13
CA CYS A 115 15.86 -0.39 6.64
C CYS A 115 15.37 0.48 5.47
N ASN A 116 14.07 0.79 5.42
CA ASN A 116 13.49 1.63 4.36
C ASN A 116 13.69 3.15 4.59
N SER A 117 14.25 3.52 5.75
CA SER A 117 14.40 4.92 6.18
C SER A 117 15.86 5.34 6.34
N CYS A 118 16.81 4.41 6.20
CA CYS A 118 18.21 4.63 6.53
C CYS A 118 19.12 3.68 5.75
N ILE A 119 20.43 3.98 5.73
CA ILE A 119 21.46 3.18 5.06
C ILE A 119 22.24 2.25 6.01
N VAL A 120 21.86 2.21 7.28
CA VAL A 120 22.56 1.46 8.33
C VAL A 120 22.47 -0.04 8.04
N GLU A 121 23.60 -0.73 8.22
CA GLU A 121 23.64 -2.18 8.21
C GLU A 121 23.11 -2.73 9.54
N GLY A 122 22.10 -3.58 9.48
CA GLY A 122 21.52 -4.25 10.63
C GLY A 122 22.38 -5.41 11.12
N THR A 123 22.24 -5.73 12.40
CA THR A 123 22.89 -6.87 13.05
C THR A 123 21.85 -7.87 13.55
N TYR A 124 22.15 -9.16 13.42
CA TYR A 124 21.31 -10.21 13.99
C TYR A 124 21.56 -10.31 15.50
N ILE A 125 20.52 -10.07 16.29
CA ILE A 125 20.49 -10.36 17.73
C ILE A 125 20.03 -11.81 17.91
N ASP A 126 20.83 -12.58 18.66
CA ASP A 126 20.60 -14.00 18.99
C ASP A 126 20.29 -14.90 17.77
N ASN A 127 20.82 -14.56 16.59
CA ASN A 127 20.51 -15.22 15.30
C ASN A 127 19.01 -15.32 14.97
N LYS A 128 18.16 -14.49 15.59
CA LYS A 128 16.69 -14.58 15.45
C LYS A 128 16.04 -13.31 14.94
N ARG A 129 16.60 -12.14 15.25
CA ARG A 129 15.99 -10.85 14.93
C ARG A 129 17.02 -9.90 14.33
N MET A 130 16.67 -9.24 13.23
CA MET A 130 17.46 -8.16 12.67
C MET A 130 17.18 -6.87 13.46
N ALA A 131 18.23 -6.18 13.89
CA ALA A 131 18.16 -4.89 14.57
C ALA A 131 19.05 -3.86 13.87
N TYR A 132 18.56 -2.63 13.73
CA TYR A 132 19.30 -1.53 13.11
C TYR A 132 19.66 -0.50 14.19
N HIS A 133 20.92 -0.52 14.64
CA HIS A 133 21.40 0.37 15.68
C HIS A 133 21.77 1.74 15.10
N GLY A 134 21.33 2.83 15.73
CA GLY A 134 21.60 4.20 15.25
C GLY A 134 20.56 4.77 14.29
N CYS A 135 19.43 4.07 14.09
CA CYS A 135 18.23 4.66 13.48
C CYS A 135 17.47 5.48 14.52
N ASN A 136 17.52 6.81 14.42
CA ASN A 136 16.52 7.64 15.10
C ASN A 136 15.20 7.48 14.33
N SER A 137 14.26 6.74 14.94
CA SER A 137 12.87 6.63 14.47
C SER A 137 12.01 7.68 15.16
#